data_AF-A0A4P6F5F9-F1
#
_entry.id   AF-A0A4P6F5F9-F1
#
_cell.length_a   1.000
_cell.length_b   1.000
_cell.length_c   1.000
_cell.angle_alpha   90.00
_cell.angle_beta   90.00
_cell.angle_gamma   90.00
#
_symmetry.space_group_name_H-M   'P 1'
#
loop_
_entity.id
_entity.type
_entity.pdbx_description
1 polymer ?
#
loop_
_entity_poly.entity_id
_entity_poly.type
_entity_poly.pdbx_seq_one_letter_code
_entity_poly.pdbx_strand_id
1 'polypeptide(L)' 'MNLDVNAADFAEQAARLDQSSPLVIYCRSGARAVTAVRHLRSAGFADVVNAGSVTAASRATGLAVVVAD' A
#
# COMPACT_ATOMS: atom_id res chain seq x y z
N MET A 1 -1.25 -2.00 -7.80
CA MET A 1 -1.28 -3.45 -7.50
C MET A 1 -2.02 -3.67 -6.19
N ASN A 2 -2.57 -4.86 -5.95
CA ASN A 2 -3.18 -5.22 -4.67
C ASN A 2 -2.39 -6.36 -4.03
N LEU A 3 -1.87 -6.13 -2.82
CA LEU A 3 -1.18 -7.14 -2.00
C LEU A 3 -1.99 -7.32 -0.71
N ASP A 4 -2.24 -8.55 -0.29
CA ASP A 4 -2.89 -8.80 1.01
C ASP A 4 -1.85 -8.78 2.12
N VAL A 5 -1.92 -7.74 2.97
CA VAL A 5 -1.02 -7.58 4.11
C VAL A 5 -1.15 -8.68 5.17
N ASN A 6 -2.25 -9.43 5.17
CA ASN A 6 -2.46 -10.53 6.11
C ASN A 6 -1.97 -11.88 5.56
N ALA A 7 -1.57 -11.93 4.28
CA ALA A 7 -1.06 -13.17 3.70
C ALA A 7 0.32 -13.50 4.30
N ALA A 8 0.56 -14.79 4.52
CA ALA A 8 1.81 -15.27 5.12
C ALA A 8 3.06 -14.91 4.30
N ASP A 9 2.88 -14.74 2.99
CA ASP A 9 3.92 -14.42 2.00
C ASP A 9 3.98 -12.93 1.64
N PHE A 10 3.28 -12.05 2.36
CA PHE A 10 3.26 -10.60 2.08
C PHE A 10 4.68 -10.00 1.98
N ALA A 11 5.58 -10.38 2.88
CA ALA A 11 6.96 -9.89 2.88
C ALA A 11 7.73 -10.29 1.62
N GLU A 12 7.51 -11.52 1.12
CA GLU A 12 8.13 -11.99 -0.12
C GLU A 12 7.56 -11.25 -1.33
N GLN A 13 6.24 -11.06 -1.38
CA GLN A 13 5.60 -10.29 -2.44
C GLN A 13 6.07 -8.83 -2.45
N ALA A 14 6.19 -8.21 -1.27
CA ALA A 14 6.67 -6.84 -1.11
C ALA A 14 8.14 -6.68 -1.50
N ALA A 15 8.99 -7.69 -1.27
CA ALA A 15 10.41 -7.66 -1.66
C ALA A 15 10.63 -7.57 -3.18
N ARG A 16 9.60 -7.85 -3.99
CA ARG A 16 9.64 -7.72 -5.46
C ARG A 16 9.40 -6.29 -5.93
N LEU A 17 9.03 -5.37 -5.03
CA LEU A 17 8.84 -3.95 -5.33
C LEU A 17 10.17 -3.21 -5.33
N ASP A 18 10.26 -2.15 -6.15
CA ASP A 18 11.38 -1.22 -6.10
C ASP A 18 11.33 -0.39 -4.81
N GLN A 19 12.34 -0.57 -3.96
CA GLN A 19 12.45 0.10 -2.66
C GLN A 19 12.82 1.59 -2.78
N SER A 20 13.32 2.02 -3.94
CA SER A 20 13.71 3.41 -4.20
C SER A 20 12.55 4.28 -4.70
N SER A 21 11.46 3.66 -5.15
CA SER A 21 10.28 4.36 -5.65
C SER A 21 9.33 4.78 -4.51
N PRO A 22 8.75 6.00 -4.56
CA PRO A 22 7.72 6.41 -3.62
C PRO A 22 6.49 5.49 -3.69
N LEU A 23 6.03 5.00 -2.54
CA LEU A 23 4.86 4.14 -2.43
C LEU A 23 3.69 4.85 -1.73
N VAL A 24 2.56 4.94 -2.42
CA VAL A 24 1.28 5.37 -1.84
C VAL A 24 0.45 4.14 -1.51
N ILE A 25 0.28 3.87 -0.22
CA ILE A 25 -0.39 2.68 0.29
C ILE A 25 -1.80 3.04 0.73
N TYR A 26 -2.77 2.27 0.24
CA TYR A 26 -4.17 2.39 0.62
C TYR A 26 -4.76 1.00 0.87
N CYS A 27 -5.94 0.95 1.49
CA CYS A 27 -6.80 -0.23 1.40
C CYS A 27 -8.26 0.20 1.28
N ARG A 28 -9.20 -0.74 1.33
CA ARG A 28 -10.64 -0.40 1.23
C ARG A 28 -11.08 0.68 2.25
N SER A 29 -10.75 0.50 3.53
CA SER A 29 -11.23 1.36 4.64
C SER A 29 -10.13 2.05 5.44
N GLY A 30 -8.85 1.85 5.10
CA GLY A 30 -7.68 2.42 5.79
C GLY A 30 -6.95 1.49 6.77
N ALA A 31 -7.65 0.61 7.50
CA ALA A 31 -7.04 -0.19 8.57
C ALA A 31 -5.81 -1.03 8.14
N ARG A 32 -5.91 -1.72 6.99
CA ARG A 32 -4.81 -2.56 6.47
C ARG A 32 -3.62 -1.74 5.96
N ALA A 33 -3.86 -0.50 5.50
CA ALA A 33 -2.80 0.37 5.01
C ALA A 33 -1.83 0.74 6.15
N VAL A 34 -2.34 0.92 7.37
CA VAL A 34 -1.51 1.16 8.57
C VAL A 34 -0.53 0.01 8.80
N THR A 35 -1.01 -1.23 8.72
CA THR A 35 -0.16 -2.42 8.90
C THR A 35 0.83 -2.57 7.75
N ALA A 36 0.40 -2.38 6.51
CA ALA A 36 1.27 -2.51 5.34
C ALA A 36 2.41 -1.49 5.37
N VAL A 37 2.14 -0.24 5.74
CA VAL A 37 3.16 0.81 5.88
C VAL A 37 4.20 0.46 6.93
N ARG A 38 3.79 -0.13 8.07
CA ARG A 38 4.73 -0.59 9.10
C ARG A 38 5.65 -1.70 8.56
N HIS A 39 5.10 -2.69 7.87
CA HIS A 39 5.89 -3.75 7.27
C HIS A 39 6.86 -3.22 6.21
N LEU A 40 6.41 -2.36 5.29
CA LEU A 40 7.26 -1.79 4.24
C LEU A 40 8.40 -0.95 4.83
N ARG A 41 8.12 -0.10 5.81
CA ARG A 41 9.18 0.65 6.51
C ARG A 41 10.19 -0.27 7.20
N SER A 42 9.70 -1.33 7.85
CA SER A 42 10.59 -2.33 8.48
C SER A 42 11.44 -3.11 7.47
N ALA A 43 10.97 -3.22 6.23
CA ALA A 43 11.65 -3.88 5.12
C ALA A 43 12.61 -2.95 4.35
N GLY A 44 12.78 -1.69 4.77
CA GLY A 44 13.75 -0.76 4.19
C GLY A 44 13.20 0.21 3.15
N PHE A 45 11.89 0.21 2.90
CA PHE A 45 11.28 1.21 2.01
C PHE A 45 11.35 2.59 2.66
N ALA A 46 12.07 3.52 2.02
CA ALA A 46 12.33 4.85 2.57
C ALA A 46 11.14 5.81 2.42
N ASP A 47 10.44 5.73 1.30
CA ASP A 47 9.33 6.65 0.97
C ASP A 47 8.00 5.89 0.86
N VAL A 48 7.29 5.82 2.00
CA VAL A 48 5.99 5.14 2.11
C VAL A 48 4.98 6.06 2.78
N VAL A 49 3.93 6.40 2.01
CA VAL A 49 2.82 7.26 2.41
C VAL A 49 1.56 6.42 2.66
N ASN A 50 0.94 6.61 3.82
CA ASN A 50 -0.37 6.03 4.11
C ASN A 50 -1.48 6.96 3.60
N ALA A 51 -2.18 6.55 2.55
CA ALA A 51 -3.31 7.29 2.00
C ALA A 51 -4.68 6.84 2.56
N GLY A 52 -4.71 5.88 3.49
CA GLY A 52 -5.91 5.45 4.17
C GLY A 52 -6.85 4.63 3.27
N SER A 53 -8.10 5.10 3.11
CA SER A 53 -9.11 4.42 2.31
C SER A 53 -8.88 4.63 0.81
N VAL A 54 -9.48 3.77 -0.02
CA VAL A 54 -9.42 3.89 -1.48
C VAL A 54 -9.95 5.24 -1.97
N THR A 55 -11.01 5.75 -1.32
CA THR A 55 -11.58 7.07 -1.62
C THR A 55 -10.63 8.20 -1.24
N ALA A 56 -9.96 8.11 -0.09
CA ALA A 56 -8.98 9.12 0.31
C ALA A 56 -7.75 9.11 -0.61
N ALA A 57 -7.26 7.93 -0.98
CA ALA A 57 -6.14 7.78 -1.91
C ALA A 57 -6.44 8.34 -3.30
N SER A 58 -7.63 8.06 -3.84
CA SER A 58 -8.07 8.62 -5.12
C SER A 58 -8.11 10.14 -5.08
N ARG A 59 -8.67 10.73 -4.02
CA ARG A 59 -8.69 12.19 -3.84
C ARG A 59 -7.30 12.80 -3.74
N ALA A 60 -6.38 12.15 -3.01
CA ALA A 60 -5.03 12.66 -2.80
C ALA A 60 -4.15 12.57 -4.06
N THR A 61 -4.39 11.57 -4.92
CA THR A 61 -3.56 11.30 -6.11
C THR A 61 -4.18 11.81 -7.41
N GLY A 62 -5.48 12.10 -7.43
CA GLY A 62 -6.24 12.38 -8.64
C GLY A 62 -6.48 11.15 -9.52
N LEU A 63 -6.07 9.96 -9.09
CA LEU A 63 -6.26 8.72 -9.83
C LEU A 63 -7.68 8.19 -9.63
N ALA A 64 -8.31 7.76 -10.72
CA ALA A 64 -9.62 7.11 -10.66
C ALA A 64 -9.54 5.77 -9.93
N VAL A 65 -10.52 5.49 -9.07
CA VAL A 65 -10.69 4.16 -8.46
C VAL A 65 -11.30 3.23 -9.50
N VAL A 66 -10.57 2.19 -9.90
CA VAL A 66 -11.13 1.09 -10.67
C VAL A 66 -11.33 -0.08 -9.70
N VAL A 67 -12.58 -0.32 -9.33
CA VAL A 67 -13.00 -1.58 -8.71
C VAL A 67 -13.22 -2.56 -9.85
N ALA A 68 -12.38 -3.59 -9.95
CA ALA A 68 -12.71 -4.75 -10.76
C ALA A 68 -13.80 -5.53 -10.01
N ASP A 69 -14.98 -5.62 -10.61
CA ASP A 69 -16.06 -6.51 -10.19
C ASP A 69 -15.64 -7.99 -10.27
#